data_AF-A0A845UKR6-F1
#
_entry.id   AF-A0A845UKR6-F1
#
_cell.length_a   1.000
_cell.length_b   1.000
_cell.length_c   1.000
_cell.angle_alpha   90.00
_cell.angle_beta   90.00
_cell.angle_gamma   90.00
#
_symmetry.space_group_name_H-M   'P 1'
#
loop_
_entity.id
_entity.type
_entity.pdbx_description
1 polymer ?
#
loop_
_entity_poly.entity_id
_entity_poly.type
_entity_poly.pdbx_seq_one_letter_code
_entity_poly.pdbx_strand_id
1 'polypeptide(L)' 'MSVSFDTVRSLRKLVRLKLGATELERAYLNAPQTALGDRSPQEILERRDFYEIMRLSVMVSSMSPPNHSDTQAA' A
#
# COMPACT_ATOMS: atom_id res chain seq x y z
N MET A 1 -0.96 14.71 19.77
CA MET A 1 -2.00 14.57 18.73
C MET A 1 -2.47 13.12 18.74
N SER A 2 -3.74 12.84 19.03
CA SER A 2 -4.31 11.50 18.80
C SER A 2 -4.84 11.46 17.37
N VAL A 3 -4.39 10.48 16.60
CA VAL A 3 -4.93 10.26 15.26
C VAL A 3 -6.21 9.45 15.38
N SER A 4 -7.27 9.86 14.68
CA SER A 4 -8.54 9.13 14.69
C SER A 4 -8.34 7.71 14.18
N PHE A 5 -8.98 6.76 14.85
CA PHE A 5 -9.07 5.36 14.42
C PHE A 5 -9.58 5.25 12.96
N ASP A 6 -10.46 6.16 12.55
CA ASP A 6 -11.02 6.19 11.19
C ASP A 6 -9.97 6.56 10.13
N THR A 7 -8.99 7.40 10.48
CA THR A 7 -7.88 7.73 9.58
C THR A 7 -7.01 6.50 9.33
N VAL A 8 -6.64 5.77 10.38
CA VAL A 8 -5.85 4.52 10.28
C VAL A 8 -6.61 3.49 9.44
N ARG A 9 -7.91 3.33 9.69
CA ARG A 9 -8.78 2.42 8.92
C ARG A 9 -8.83 2.80 7.43
N SER A 10 -8.97 4.09 7.13
CA SER A 10 -9.04 4.59 5.75
C SER A 10 -7.73 4.36 4.99
N LEU A 11 -6.59 4.61 5.62
CA LEU A 11 -5.28 4.36 5.02
C LEU A 11 -5.05 2.88 4.73
N ARG A 12 -5.38 1.99 5.67
CA ARG A 12 -5.29 0.53 5.44
C ARG A 12 -6.17 0.08 4.27
N LYS A 13 -7.38 0.64 4.17
CA LYS A 13 -8.29 0.33 3.06
C LYS A 13 -7.71 0.79 1.73
N LEU A 14 -7.14 2.00 1.67
CA LEU A 14 -6.51 2.52 0.46
C LEU A 14 -5.37 1.62 -0.02
N VAL A 15 -4.46 1.23 0.89
CA VAL A 15 -3.35 0.34 0.55
C VAL A 15 -3.84 -1.00 -0.01
N ARG A 16 -4.85 -1.61 0.61
CA ARG A 16 -5.42 -2.89 0.13
C ARG A 16 -6.22 -2.78 -1.17
N LEU A 17 -6.71 -1.60 -1.52
CA LEU A 17 -7.35 -1.38 -2.82
C LEU A 17 -6.31 -1.19 -3.92
N LYS A 18 -5.19 -0.54 -3.60
CA LYS A 18 -4.07 -0.32 -4.51
C LYS A 18 -3.22 -1.56 -4.74
N LEU A 19 -3.18 -2.46 -3.77
CA LEU A 19 -2.40 -3.68 -3.83
C LEU A 19 -3.31 -4.90 -3.66
N GLY A 20 -3.27 -5.83 -4.61
CA GLY A 20 -3.91 -7.14 -4.49
C GLY A 20 -4.78 -7.53 -5.68
N ALA A 21 -4.87 -6.65 -6.68
CA ALA A 21 -5.56 -6.89 -7.93
C ALA A 21 -4.74 -7.76 -8.88
N THR A 22 -3.41 -7.62 -8.86
CA THR A 22 -2.48 -8.42 -9.68
C THR A 22 -1.61 -9.36 -8.84
N GLU A 23 -1.07 -10.41 -9.46
CA GLU A 23 -0.11 -11.32 -8.80
C GLU A 23 1.15 -10.57 -8.35
N LEU A 24 1.60 -9.60 -9.15
CA LEU A 24 2.77 -8.77 -8.82
C LEU A 24 2.53 -7.90 -7.58
N GLU A 25 1.33 -7.30 -7.46
CA GLU A 25 0.95 -6.55 -6.26
C GLU A 25 0.81 -7.45 -5.03
N ARG A 26 0.30 -8.68 -5.20
CA ARG A 26 0.24 -9.67 -4.10
C ARG A 26 1.64 -10.10 -3.68
N ALA A 27 2.56 -10.29 -4.62
CA ALA A 27 3.96 -10.57 -4.31
C ALA A 27 4.56 -9.39 -3.53
N TYR A 28 4.32 -8.15 -3.97
CA TYR A 28 4.76 -6.95 -3.24
C TYR A 28 4.20 -6.86 -1.83
N LEU A 29 2.90 -7.16 -1.62
CA LEU A 29 2.26 -7.17 -0.31
C LEU A 29 2.95 -8.08 0.71
N ASN A 30 3.47 -9.21 0.25
CA ASN A 30 4.09 -10.23 1.08
C ASN A 30 5.63 -10.13 1.11
N ALA A 31 6.24 -9.41 0.18
CA ALA A 31 7.70 -9.31 0.07
C ALA A 31 8.27 -8.27 1.04
N PRO A 32 9.39 -8.58 1.72
CA PRO A 32 10.18 -7.62 2.49
C PRO A 32 10.55 -6.38 1.68
N GLN A 33 10.42 -5.19 2.27
CA GLN A 33 10.82 -3.94 1.64
C GLN A 33 11.90 -3.27 2.49
N THR A 34 13.05 -2.97 1.89
CA THR A 34 14.15 -2.26 2.57
C THR A 34 13.70 -0.90 3.12
N ALA A 35 12.83 -0.21 2.39
CA ALA A 35 12.21 1.04 2.84
C ALA A 35 11.31 0.88 4.08
N LEU A 36 10.89 -0.34 4.44
CA LEU A 36 10.11 -0.64 5.65
C LEU A 36 10.95 -1.32 6.75
N GLY A 37 12.28 -1.35 6.59
CA GLY A 37 13.18 -2.07 7.47
C GLY A 37 13.03 -3.59 7.32
N ASP A 38 13.03 -4.06 6.07
CA ASP A 38 12.91 -5.47 5.66
C ASP A 38 11.64 -6.18 6.14
N ARG A 39 10.59 -5.39 6.38
CA ARG A 39 9.24 -5.87 6.63
C ARG A 39 8.39 -5.78 5.37
N SER A 40 7.41 -6.66 5.29
CA SER A 40 6.40 -6.65 4.25
C SER A 40 5.32 -5.59 4.52
N PRO A 41 4.68 -5.04 3.46
CA PRO A 41 3.49 -4.22 3.59
C PRO A 41 2.38 -4.88 4.42
N GLN A 42 2.20 -6.19 4.31
CA GLN A 42 1.19 -6.93 5.08
C GLN A 42 1.44 -6.83 6.59
N GLU A 43 2.68 -7.04 7.04
CA GLU A 43 3.04 -6.91 8.46
C GLU A 43 2.77 -5.50 9.00
N ILE A 44 3.02 -4.46 8.19
CA ILE A 44 2.73 -3.07 8.57
C ILE A 44 1.21 -2.84 8.71
N LEU A 45 0.38 -3.42 7.84
CA LEU A 45 -1.07 -3.25 7.88
C LEU A 45 -1.73 -3.90 9.11
N GLU A 46 -1.09 -4.89 9.71
CA GLU A 46 -1.56 -5.57 10.92
C GLU A 46 -1.23 -4.77 12.21
N ARG A 47 -0.18 -3.94 12.17
CA ARG A 47 0.25 -3.11 13.30
C ARG A 47 -0.69 -1.94 13.55
N ARG A 48 -0.75 -1.48 14.80
CA ARG A 48 -1.54 -0.29 15.21
C ARG A 48 -0.78 1.04 15.06
N ASP A 49 0.43 1.01 14.51
CA ASP A 49 1.26 2.21 14.35
C ASP A 49 0.79 3.05 13.16
N PHE A 50 0.29 4.25 13.45
CA PHE A 50 -0.19 5.18 12.44
C PHE A 50 0.93 5.65 11.51
N TYR A 51 2.14 5.93 12.01
CA TYR A 51 3.21 6.49 11.20
C TYR A 51 3.73 5.46 10.19
N GLU A 52 3.80 4.19 10.59
CA GLU A 52 4.17 3.11 9.68
C GLU A 52 3.11 2.92 8.57
N ILE A 53 1.83 2.96 8.93
CA ILE A 53 0.72 2.85 7.97
C ILE A 53 0.68 4.04 7.01
N MET A 54 0.89 5.26 7.52
CA MET A 54 0.95 6.47 6.70
C MET A 54 2.12 6.40 5.72
N ARG A 55 3.32 6.03 6.18
CA ARG A 55 4.50 5.85 5.32
C ARG A 55 4.22 4.83 4.21
N LEU A 56 3.64 3.68 4.55
CA LEU A 56 3.25 2.67 3.58
C LEU A 56 2.23 3.22 2.57
N SER A 57 1.23 3.96 3.03
CA SER A 57 0.20 4.54 2.14
C SER A 57 0.79 5.52 1.12
N VAL A 58 1.79 6.32 1.51
CA VAL A 58 2.51 7.23 0.60
C VAL A 58 3.32 6.44 -0.41
N MET A 59 4.07 5.43 0.04
CA MET A 59 4.85 4.56 -0.85
C MET A 59 3.97 3.90 -1.92
N VAL A 60 2.85 3.31 -1.51
CA VAL A 60 1.92 2.62 -2.41
C VAL A 60 1.19 3.59 -3.34
N SER A 61 0.93 4.82 -2.90
CA SER A 61 0.34 5.85 -3.77
C SER A 61 1.33 6.35 -4.83
N SER A 62 2.62 6.32 -4.53
CA SER A 62 3.70 6.67 -5.48
C SER A 62 4.00 5.55 -6.49
N MET A 63 3.56 4.32 -6.21
CA MET A 63 3.49 3.29 -7.25
C MET A 63 2.41 3.71 -8.24
N SER A 64 2.85 4.18 -9.40
CA SER A 64 1.94 4.46 -10.52
C SER A 64 1.04 3.26 -10.73
N PRO A 65 -0.28 3.46 -10.95
CA PRO A 65 -1.08 2.36 -11.48
C PRO A 65 -0.40 1.87 -12.76
N PRO A 66 -0.45 0.56 -13.06
CA PRO A 66 -0.07 0.11 -14.38
C PRO A 66 -0.89 0.96 -15.36
N ASN A 67 -0.20 1.73 -16.20
CA ASN A 67 -0.82 2.54 -17.24
C ASN A 67 -1.86 1.67 -17.94
N HIS A 68 -3.15 1.98 -17.82
CA HIS A 68 -4.13 1.61 -18.83
C HIS A 68 -3.87 2.49 -20.06
N SER A 69 -2.71 2.31 -20.67
CA SER A 69 -2.30 2.93 -21.93
C SER A 69 -1.96 1.83 -22.92
N ASP A 70 -2.87 0.89 -23.08
CA ASP A 70 -3.02 0.16 -24.33
C ASP A 70 -4.48 0.24 -24.73
N THR A 71 -4.72 0.65 -25.97
CA THR A 71 -6.00 0.76 -26.69
C THR A 71 -6.60 2.17 -26.78
N GLN A 72 -5.93 3.04 -27.53
CA GLN A 72 -6.64 4.02 -28.36
C GLN A 72 -6.07 3.99 -29.78
N ALA A 73 -6.94 3.64 -30.74
CA ALA A 73 -6.84 3.67 -32.21
C ALA A 73 -5.80 2.72 -32.85
N ALA A 74 -6.21 1.63 -33.52
CA ALA A 74 -6.93 1.52 -34.80
C ALA A 74 -6.08 1.97 -35.99
#